data_AF-A0A917MNG2-F1
#
_entry.id   AF-A0A917MNG2-F1
#
_cell.length_a   1.000
_cell.length_b   1.000
_cell.length_c   1.000
_cell.angle_alpha   90.00
_cell.angle_beta   90.00
_cell.angle_gamma   90.00
#
_symmetry.space_group_name_H-M   'P 1'
#
loop_
_entity.id
_entity.type
_entity.pdbx_description
1 polymer ?
#
loop_
_entity_poly.entity_id
_entity_poly.type
_entity_poly.pdbx_seq_one_letter_code
_entity_poly.pdbx_strand_id
1 'polypeptide(L)'
;MDYHFTGVWEYNLTVSENTWRVICQASALKREWTRMDAVSVIADWRLRAIPMEPTRIPGTPDPAGFIGPALDGTELEVFADILPEKREISVFHMMPARPHVIQKIRKAKNKQERKQR
;
A
#
# COMPACT_ATOMS: atom_id res chain seq x y z
N MET A 1 15.24 17.82 -23.51
CA MET A 1 14.00 18.24 -22.79
C MET A 1 13.76 17.20 -21.73
N ASP A 2 14.35 17.42 -20.55
CA ASP A 2 14.24 16.52 -19.42
C ASP A 2 12.97 16.87 -18.64
N TYR A 3 11.98 16.00 -18.71
CA TYR A 3 10.74 16.15 -17.95
C TYR A 3 10.92 15.53 -16.56
N HIS A 4 11.25 16.36 -15.57
CA HIS A 4 11.08 16.02 -14.17
C HIS A 4 9.62 16.28 -13.76
N PHE A 5 8.76 15.27 -13.90
CA PHE A 5 7.42 15.29 -13.32
C PHE A 5 7.47 14.73 -11.89
N THR A 6 7.63 15.61 -10.90
CA THR A 6 7.39 15.32 -9.48
C THR A 6 5.93 15.64 -9.12
N GLY A 7 4.99 15.08 -9.86
CA GLY A 7 3.56 15.21 -9.55
C GLY A 7 3.19 14.23 -8.43
N VAL A 8 3.24 14.69 -7.19
CA VAL A 8 2.59 14.01 -6.07
C VAL A 8 1.10 14.39 -6.11
N TRP A 9 0.21 13.41 -6.17
CA TRP A 9 -1.23 13.65 -6.30
C TRP A 9 -1.94 12.96 -5.13
N GLU A 10 -2.70 13.75 -4.35
CA GLU A 10 -3.27 13.35 -3.05
C GLU A 10 -4.76 12.98 -3.16
N TYR A 11 -5.19 11.93 -2.47
CA TYR A 11 -6.62 11.56 -2.29
C TYR A 11 -6.94 11.37 -0.82
N ASN A 12 -8.16 11.71 -0.40
CA ASN A 12 -8.62 11.58 0.99
C ASN A 12 -9.44 10.29 1.17
N LEU A 13 -8.91 9.32 1.92
CA LEU A 13 -9.59 8.11 2.40
C LEU A 13 -10.13 8.38 3.82
N THR A 14 -11.45 8.34 4.02
CA THR A 14 -12.04 8.55 5.35
C THR A 14 -12.39 7.21 6.01
N VAL A 15 -11.80 6.94 7.18
CA VAL A 15 -12.10 5.77 8.02
C VAL A 15 -12.52 6.29 9.39
N SER A 16 -13.77 6.02 9.81
CA SER A 16 -14.32 6.32 11.15
C SER A 16 -13.89 7.70 11.68
N GLU A 17 -14.36 8.76 11.03
CA GLU A 17 -14.11 10.18 11.37
C GLU A 17 -12.67 10.69 11.17
N ASN A 18 -11.74 9.84 10.73
CA ASN A 18 -10.37 10.24 10.39
C ASN A 18 -10.12 10.17 8.89
N THR A 19 -9.74 11.31 8.30
CA THR A 19 -9.30 11.39 6.91
C THR A 19 -7.80 11.12 6.79
N TRP A 20 -7.45 10.13 5.99
CA TRP A 20 -6.10 9.74 5.59
C TRP A 20 -5.83 10.21 4.17
N ARG A 21 -4.64 10.74 3.92
CA ARG A 21 -4.18 11.08 2.57
C ARG A 21 -3.50 9.87 1.96
N VAL A 22 -4.00 9.38 0.83
CA VAL A 22 -3.35 8.35 0.02
C VAL A 22 -2.60 9.04 -1.11
N ILE A 23 -1.29 8.80 -1.13
CA ILE A 23 -0.36 9.37 -2.10
C ILE A 23 0.23 8.23 -2.91
N CYS A 24 0.09 8.27 -4.24
CA CYS A 24 0.78 7.32 -5.11
C CYS A 24 2.06 7.94 -5.66
N GLN A 25 3.20 7.33 -5.34
CA GLN A 25 4.47 7.67 -5.95
C GLN A 25 4.44 7.32 -7.45
N ALA A 26 5.27 8.00 -8.24
CA ALA A 26 5.35 7.75 -9.68
C ALA A 26 5.69 6.27 -10.01
N SER A 27 6.45 5.59 -9.13
CA SER A 27 6.77 4.15 -9.27
C SER A 27 5.55 3.22 -9.13
N ALA A 28 4.52 3.64 -8.40
CA ALA A 28 3.28 2.88 -8.22
C ALA A 28 2.32 3.05 -9.40
N LEU A 29 2.41 4.18 -10.11
CA LEU A 29 1.53 4.51 -11.22
C LEU A 29 2.06 3.88 -12.50
N LYS A 30 1.52 2.72 -12.86
CA LYS A 30 1.68 2.12 -14.18
C LYS A 30 0.48 2.47 -15.05
N ARG A 31 0.66 2.40 -16.38
CA ARG A 31 -0.38 2.72 -17.38
C ARG A 31 -1.74 2.05 -17.12
N GLU A 32 -1.74 0.93 -16.42
CA GLU A 32 -2.91 0.07 -16.19
C GLU A 32 -3.64 0.37 -14.87
N TRP A 33 -3.00 1.03 -13.90
CA TRP A 33 -3.55 1.14 -12.54
C TRP A 33 -3.53 2.57 -12.02
N THR A 34 -4.62 2.97 -11.39
CA THR A 34 -4.87 4.33 -10.93
C THR A 34 -4.75 4.44 -9.42
N ARG A 35 -4.78 5.68 -8.92
CA ARG A 35 -4.83 5.94 -7.46
C ARG A 35 -6.10 5.38 -6.83
N MET A 36 -7.21 5.41 -7.57
CA MET A 36 -8.46 4.86 -7.08
C MET A 36 -8.40 3.35 -6.93
N ASP A 37 -7.62 2.66 -7.75
CA ASP A 37 -7.35 1.22 -7.58
C ASP A 37 -6.53 0.97 -6.31
N ALA A 38 -5.50 1.80 -6.05
CA ALA A 38 -4.75 1.71 -4.80
C ALA A 38 -5.65 1.97 -3.58
N VAL A 39 -6.52 2.98 -3.64
CA VAL A 39 -7.51 3.27 -2.58
C VAL A 39 -8.48 2.10 -2.39
N SER A 40 -9.01 1.53 -3.49
CA SER A 40 -9.88 0.35 -3.47
C SER A 40 -9.21 -0.83 -2.78
N VAL A 41 -7.97 -1.13 -3.15
CA VAL A 41 -7.19 -2.23 -2.55
C VAL A 41 -6.92 -1.99 -1.06
N ILE A 42 -6.63 -0.75 -0.66
CA ILE A 42 -6.35 -0.39 0.74
C ILE A 42 -7.63 -0.35 1.58
N ALA A 43 -8.78 0.02 1.00
CA ALA A 43 -10.06 0.03 1.69
C ALA A 43 -10.62 -1.40 1.86
N ASP A 44 -10.60 -2.18 0.77
CA ASP A 44 -11.25 -3.48 0.65
C ASP A 44 -10.24 -4.65 0.65
N TRP A 45 -9.16 -4.51 1.42
CA TRP A 45 -8.11 -5.53 1.51
C TRP A 45 -8.69 -6.87 1.99
N ARG A 46 -8.29 -7.95 1.31
CA ARG A 46 -8.56 -9.33 1.74
C ARG A 46 -7.45 -9.88 2.63
N LEU A 47 -6.24 -9.37 2.42
CA LEU A 47 -5.06 -9.73 3.18
C LEU A 47 -4.20 -8.50 3.38
N ARG A 48 -3.75 -8.27 4.62
CA ARG A 48 -2.79 -7.22 4.94
C ARG A 48 -1.77 -7.65 5.98
N ALA A 49 -0.63 -6.98 6.00
CA ALA A 49 0.33 -7.00 7.09
C ALA A 49 0.94 -5.61 7.28
N ILE A 50 0.89 -5.11 8.53
CA ILE A 50 1.37 -3.77 8.89
C ILE A 50 2.22 -3.88 10.16
N PRO A 51 3.55 -3.82 10.08
CA PRO A 51 4.37 -3.86 8.85
C PRO A 51 4.52 -5.26 8.22
N MET A 52 4.70 -5.34 6.91
CA MET A 52 4.94 -6.60 6.20
C MET A 52 6.36 -7.12 6.42
N GLU A 53 7.38 -6.29 6.21
CA GLU A 53 8.78 -6.66 6.39
C GLU A 53 9.58 -5.50 6.97
N PRO A 54 10.66 -5.76 7.72
CA PRO A 54 11.52 -4.70 8.19
C PRO A 54 12.24 -4.05 7.00
N THR A 55 12.24 -2.72 6.96
CA THR A 55 13.06 -1.98 6.01
C THR A 55 14.54 -2.22 6.30
N ARG A 56 15.36 -2.13 5.27
CA ARG A 56 16.83 -2.15 5.40
C ARG A 56 17.43 -0.75 5.42
N ILE A 57 16.61 0.27 5.17
CA ILE A 57 17.05 1.66 5.05
C ILE A 57 16.81 2.35 6.40
N PRO A 58 17.86 2.83 7.08
CA PRO A 58 17.71 3.54 8.33
C PRO A 58 16.80 4.76 8.19
N GLY A 59 15.85 4.91 9.11
CA GLY A 59 14.91 6.05 9.13
C GLY A 59 13.72 5.94 8.17
N THR A 60 13.61 4.87 7.39
CA THR A 60 12.42 4.58 6.58
C THR A 60 11.41 3.76 7.41
N PRO A 61 10.10 3.98 7.28
CA PRO A 61 9.10 3.09 7.87
C PRO A 61 9.23 1.66 7.34
N ASP A 62 8.80 0.70 8.14
CA ASP A 62 8.62 -0.66 7.66
C ASP A 62 7.37 -0.71 6.75
N PRO A 63 7.49 -1.17 5.50
CA PRO A 63 6.40 -1.10 4.54
C PRO A 63 5.23 -1.99 4.95
N ALA A 64 4.02 -1.49 4.76
CA ALA A 64 2.79 -2.26 4.79
C ALA A 64 2.56 -2.97 3.45
N GLY A 65 1.92 -4.13 3.51
CA GLY A 65 1.50 -4.87 2.33
C GLY A 65 0.02 -5.21 2.35
N PHE A 66 -0.64 -5.02 1.22
CA PHE A 66 -2.07 -5.24 1.01
C PHE A 66 -2.29 -6.09 -0.24
N ILE A 67 -3.27 -7.00 -0.18
CA ILE A 67 -3.86 -7.67 -1.33
C ILE A 67 -5.35 -7.39 -1.30
N GLY A 68 -5.90 -6.93 -2.42
CA GLY A 68 -7.31 -6.58 -2.54
C GLY A 68 -7.71 -6.35 -3.99
N PRO A 69 -9.01 -6.13 -4.25
CA PRO A 69 -9.52 -5.84 -5.57
C PRO A 69 -9.28 -4.37 -5.96
N ALA A 70 -8.85 -4.16 -7.20
CA ALA A 70 -8.99 -2.90 -7.92
C ALA A 70 -10.46 -2.61 -8.24
N LEU A 71 -10.75 -1.43 -8.82
CA LEU A 71 -12.13 -1.06 -9.16
C LEU A 71 -12.76 -1.96 -10.23
N ASP A 72 -11.94 -2.53 -11.12
CA ASP A 72 -12.37 -3.49 -12.14
C ASP A 72 -12.48 -4.93 -11.61
N GLY A 73 -12.18 -5.16 -10.34
CA GLY A 73 -12.18 -6.47 -9.69
C GLY A 73 -10.86 -7.25 -9.82
N THR A 74 -9.85 -6.73 -10.53
CA THR A 74 -8.53 -7.35 -10.62
C THR A 74 -7.87 -7.39 -9.24
N GLU A 75 -7.32 -8.53 -8.85
CA GLU A 75 -6.62 -8.65 -7.57
C GLU A 75 -5.21 -8.05 -7.68
N LEU A 76 -4.93 -7.02 -6.89
CA LEU A 76 -3.65 -6.30 -6.89
C LEU A 76 -2.91 -6.52 -5.57
N GLU A 77 -1.58 -6.52 -5.67
CA GLU A 77 -0.67 -6.31 -4.56
C GLU A 77 -0.30 -4.82 -4.48
N VAL A 78 -0.42 -4.24 -3.28
CA VAL A 78 -0.07 -2.85 -2.98
C VAL A 78 0.91 -2.82 -1.82
N PHE A 79 2.04 -2.13 -1.97
CA PHE A 79 2.94 -1.79 -0.86
C PHE A 79 2.93 -0.29 -0.61
N ALA A 80 2.91 0.07 0.67
CA ALA A 80 2.82 1.44 1.10
C ALA A 80 3.54 1.68 2.41
N ASP A 81 4.07 2.89 2.58
CA ASP A 81 4.49 3.39 3.88
C ASP A 81 3.30 4.02 4.58
N ILE A 82 3.05 3.62 5.83
CA ILE A 82 2.02 4.24 6.67
C ILE A 82 2.71 5.23 7.58
N LEU A 83 2.29 6.50 7.49
CA LEU A 83 2.82 7.63 8.25
C LEU A 83 1.71 8.20 9.15
N PRO A 84 1.47 7.60 10.34
CA PRO A 84 0.36 7.99 11.21
C PRO A 84 0.42 9.45 11.64
N GLU A 85 1.61 9.99 11.87
CA GLU A 85 1.84 11.37 12.29
C GLU A 85 1.42 12.39 11.25
N LYS A 86 1.39 12.00 9.97
CA LYS A 86 0.93 12.83 8.84
C LYS A 86 -0.47 12.45 8.35
N ARG A 87 -1.08 11.43 8.94
CA ARG A 87 -2.28 10.75 8.44
C ARG A 87 -2.14 10.43 6.96
N GLU A 88 -1.01 9.85 6.57
CA GLU A 88 -0.66 9.62 5.17
C GLU A 88 -0.34 8.14 4.91
N ILE A 89 -0.73 7.67 3.72
CA ILE A 89 -0.37 6.37 3.18
C ILE A 89 0.34 6.62 1.84
N SER A 90 1.64 6.40 1.80
CA SER A 90 2.47 6.60 0.61
C SER A 90 2.65 5.27 -0.14
N VAL A 91 1.87 5.08 -1.20
CA VAL A 91 1.88 3.91 -2.06
C VAL A 91 3.04 4.01 -3.04
N PHE A 92 3.99 3.09 -2.96
CA PHE A 92 5.17 3.07 -3.81
C PHE A 92 5.21 1.87 -4.78
N HIS A 93 4.32 0.89 -4.61
CA HIS A 93 4.24 -0.30 -5.46
C HIS A 93 2.79 -0.75 -5.65
N MET A 94 2.43 -1.05 -6.90
CA MET A 94 1.16 -1.66 -7.26
C MET A 94 1.33 -2.55 -8.49
N MET A 95 0.90 -3.81 -8.41
CA MET A 95 0.94 -4.79 -9.51
C MET A 95 -0.17 -5.84 -9.34
N PRO A 96 -0.47 -6.67 -10.36
CA PRO A 96 -1.29 -7.87 -10.17
C PRO A 96 -0.75 -8.73 -9.03
N ALA A 97 -1.64 -9.26 -8.20
CA ALA A 97 -1.27 -10.03 -7.02
C ALA A 97 -0.51 -11.31 -7.41
N ARG A 98 0.75 -11.42 -6.99
CA ARG A 98 1.60 -12.56 -7.31
C ARG A 98 1.56 -13.61 -6.20
N PRO A 99 1.54 -14.92 -6.51
CA PRO A 99 1.44 -15.97 -5.48
C PRO A 99 2.50 -15.88 -4.38
N HIS A 100 3.74 -15.53 -4.74
CA HIS A 100 4.84 -15.39 -3.78
C HIS A 100 4.65 -14.19 -2.84
N VAL A 101 4.05 -13.09 -3.31
CA VAL A 101 3.75 -11.91 -2.48
C VAL A 101 2.61 -12.19 -1.52
N ILE A 102 1.55 -12.86 -1.99
CA ILE A 102 0.45 -13.33 -1.13
C ILE A 102 1.00 -14.19 0.01
N GLN A 103 1.89 -15.15 -0.30
CA GLN A 103 2.52 -15.98 0.72
C GLN A 103 3.38 -15.17 1.69
N LYS A 104 4.11 -14.16 1.20
CA LYS A 104 4.94 -13.27 2.03
C LYS A 104 4.08 -12.49 3.02
N ILE A 105 3.00 -11.86 2.57
CA ILE A 105 2.08 -11.10 3.44
C ILE A 105 1.38 -12.03 4.44
N ARG A 106 0.96 -13.24 4.03
CA ARG A 106 0.40 -14.25 4.95
C ARG A 106 1.39 -14.62 6.06
N LYS A 107 2.66 -14.87 5.72
CA LYS A 107 3.70 -15.18 6.70
C LYS A 107 3.93 -14.03 7.67
N ALA A 108 3.95 -12.80 7.17
CA ALA A 108 4.08 -11.60 7.99
C ALA A 108 2.90 -11.46 8.97
N LYS A 109 1.66 -11.54 8.47
CA LYS A 109 0.44 -11.51 9.29
C LYS A 109 0.47 -12.57 10.40
N ASN A 110 0.77 -13.82 10.06
CA ASN A 110 0.84 -14.91 11.04
C ASN A 110 1.93 -14.67 12.10
N LYS A 111 3.07 -14.11 11.72
CA LYS A 111 4.15 -13.77 12.67
C LYS A 111 3.72 -12.66 13.62
N GLN A 112 2.95 -11.68 13.15
CA GLN A 112 2.40 -10.61 13.97
C GLN A 112 1.37 -11.14 14.98
N GLU A 113 0.44 -11.99 14.53
CA GLU A 113 -0.59 -12.60 15.39
C GLU A 113 0.02 -13.46 16.49
N ARG A 114 1.12 -14.17 16.20
CA ARG A 114 1.86 -14.97 17.20
C ARG A 114 2.57 -14.13 18.26
N LYS A 115 3.00 -12.91 17.93
CA LYS A 115 3.67 -12.01 18.88
C LYS A 115 2.69 -11.30 19.83
N GLN A 116 1.39 -11.30 19.50
CA GLN A 116 0.33 -10.67 20.29
C GLN A 116 -0.33 -11.63 21.30
N ARG A 117 0.10 -12.89 21.31
CA ARG A 117 -0.31 -13.91 22.28
C ARG A 117 0.78 -14.11 23.32
#